data_AF-A0A0Q7ECQ1-F1
#
_entry.id   AF-A0A0Q7ECQ1-F1
#
_cell.length_a   1.000
_cell.length_b   1.000
_cell.length_c   1.000
_cell.angle_alpha   90.00
_cell.angle_beta   90.00
_cell.angle_gamma   90.00
#
_symmetry.space_group_name_H-M   'P 1'
#
loop_
_entity.id
_entity.type
_entity.pdbx_description
1 polymer ?
#
loop_
_entity_poly.entity_id
_entity_poly.type
_entity_poly.pdbx_seq_one_letter_code
_entity_poly.pdbx_strand_id
1 'polypeptide(L)'
;MLAILLAAGLVAAPQAAVEPRAPALTNAEACLREKADAAVAAATSASDAADFLLTYLCAGPVDRAATWQRNSEMLVSMKGMFDGLKEMGPPYSDDEESDEEAASDEAPEEADGAVMNDFFGGMENISVDPVTGEFIVPEDASNVMASTLRTQTNAVGQLLGDQRPVFLRELAGQLVLQARTRR
;
A
#
# COMPACT_ATOMS: atom_id res chain seq x y z
N MET A 1 2.39 -19.87 60.07
CA MET A 1 3.34 -19.47 59.01
C MET A 1 3.20 -20.43 57.85
N LEU A 2 2.53 -20.03 56.77
CA LEU A 2 2.54 -20.76 55.51
C LEU A 2 2.54 -19.72 54.39
N ALA A 3 3.71 -19.49 53.79
CA ALA A 3 3.88 -18.62 52.64
C ALA A 3 3.93 -19.51 51.40
N ILE A 4 2.88 -19.44 50.58
CA ILE A 4 2.81 -20.13 49.29
C ILE A 4 3.33 -19.16 48.23
N LEU A 5 4.54 -19.44 47.72
CA LEU A 5 5.13 -18.80 46.56
C LEU A 5 4.41 -19.29 45.29
N LEU A 6 3.54 -18.47 44.71
CA LEU A 6 3.05 -18.66 43.35
C LEU A 6 4.11 -18.15 42.36
N ALA A 7 4.91 -19.08 41.83
CA ALA A 7 5.68 -18.85 40.61
C ALA A 7 4.76 -19.06 39.40
N ALA A 8 4.06 -17.98 38.99
CA ALA A 8 3.33 -17.97 37.73
C ALA A 8 4.35 -17.92 36.58
N GLY A 9 4.43 -19.02 35.83
CA GLY A 9 5.22 -19.11 34.61
C GLY A 9 4.72 -18.10 33.58
N LEU A 10 5.53 -17.08 33.31
CA LEU A 10 5.40 -16.26 32.12
C LEU A 10 5.71 -17.14 30.90
N VAL A 11 4.66 -17.70 30.30
CA VAL A 11 4.75 -18.25 28.95
C VAL A 11 4.99 -17.05 28.02
N ALA A 12 6.24 -16.85 27.63
CA ALA A 12 6.61 -15.88 26.62
C ALA A 12 5.89 -16.29 25.32
N ALA A 13 4.81 -15.59 24.98
CA ALA A 13 4.22 -15.70 23.66
C ALA A 13 5.32 -15.38 22.63
N PRO A 14 5.42 -16.15 21.53
CA PRO A 14 6.33 -15.80 20.45
C PRO A 14 5.96 -14.39 20.01
N GLN A 15 6.88 -13.44 20.21
CA GLN A 15 6.71 -12.12 19.65
C GLN A 15 6.77 -12.31 18.15
N ALA A 16 5.61 -12.21 17.50
CA ALA A 16 5.55 -12.07 16.05
C ALA A 16 6.53 -10.94 15.71
N ALA A 17 7.54 -11.27 14.91
CA ALA A 17 8.54 -10.29 14.50
C ALA A 17 7.77 -9.11 13.90
N VAL A 18 7.76 -7.99 14.61
CA VAL A 18 7.11 -6.77 14.14
C VAL A 18 7.85 -6.40 12.88
N GLU A 19 7.20 -6.59 11.72
CA GLU A 19 7.80 -6.20 10.45
C GLU A 19 8.23 -4.74 10.55
N PRO A 20 9.47 -4.42 10.13
CA PRO A 20 9.96 -3.05 10.21
C PRO A 20 9.02 -2.14 9.41
N ARG A 21 8.47 -1.12 10.08
CA ARG A 21 7.58 -0.15 9.43
C ARG A 21 8.31 0.53 8.29
N ALA A 22 7.60 0.78 7.18
CA ALA A 22 8.19 1.36 6.00
C ALA A 22 8.86 2.74 6.29
N PRO A 23 10.04 3.01 5.70
CA PRO A 23 10.71 4.30 5.70
C PRO A 23 9.79 5.49 5.40
N ALA A 24 8.87 5.37 4.42
CA ALA A 24 7.93 6.43 4.10
C ALA A 24 7.10 6.88 5.33
N LEU A 25 6.59 5.92 6.10
CA LEU A 25 5.81 6.19 7.32
C LEU A 25 6.69 6.77 8.43
N THR A 26 7.84 6.14 8.69
CA THR A 26 8.74 6.57 9.79
C THR A 26 9.32 7.98 9.53
N ASN A 27 9.64 8.31 8.28
CA ASN A 27 10.06 9.65 7.88
C ASN A 27 8.95 10.69 8.06
N ALA A 28 7.70 10.36 7.73
CA ALA A 28 6.57 11.25 7.97
C ALA A 28 6.39 11.53 9.46
N GLU A 29 6.40 10.50 10.30
CA GLU A 29 6.28 10.69 11.75
C GLU A 29 7.44 11.50 12.34
N ALA A 30 8.67 11.27 11.87
CA ALA A 30 9.83 12.03 12.31
C ALA A 30 9.66 13.53 12.00
N CYS A 31 9.20 13.87 10.79
CA CYS A 31 8.89 15.26 10.42
C CYS A 31 7.82 15.85 11.34
N LEU A 32 6.71 15.14 11.57
CA LEU A 32 5.62 15.63 12.43
C LEU A 32 6.12 15.95 13.84
N ARG A 33 6.93 15.05 14.43
CA ARG A 33 7.52 15.24 15.77
C ARG A 33 8.48 16.44 15.81
N GLU A 34 9.29 16.62 14.78
CA GLU A 34 10.24 17.73 14.70
C GLU A 34 9.56 19.09 14.51
N LYS A 35 8.49 19.16 13.72
CA LYS A 35 7.88 20.43 13.28
C LYS A 35 6.66 20.87 14.10
N ALA A 36 6.18 20.05 15.05
CA ALA A 36 4.98 20.35 15.84
C ALA A 36 5.04 21.69 16.58
N ASP A 37 6.16 22.03 17.22
CA ASP A 37 6.30 23.29 17.96
C ASP A 37 6.27 24.52 17.03
N ALA A 38 6.79 24.39 15.81
CA ALA A 38 6.74 25.43 14.78
C ALA A 38 5.31 25.62 14.25
N ALA A 39 4.57 24.53 14.05
CA ALA A 39 3.17 24.60 13.64
C ALA A 39 2.30 25.32 14.68
N VAL A 40 2.48 25.00 15.97
CA VAL A 40 1.78 25.69 17.08
C VAL A 40 2.18 27.16 17.17
N ALA A 41 3.41 27.53 16.82
CA ALA A 41 3.83 28.93 16.77
C ALA A 41 3.10 29.73 15.69
N ALA A 42 2.83 29.10 14.55
CA ALA A 42 2.29 29.76 13.37
C ALA A 42 0.75 29.83 13.34
N ALA A 43 0.05 28.99 14.12
CA ALA A 43 -1.39 28.81 14.03
C ALA A 43 -2.15 29.25 15.29
N THR A 44 -3.37 29.75 15.08
CA THR A 44 -4.24 30.31 16.14
C THR A 44 -5.01 29.22 16.89
N SER A 45 -5.40 28.13 16.23
CA SER A 45 -6.08 26.99 16.84
C SER A 45 -5.26 25.69 16.77
N ALA A 46 -5.64 24.68 17.56
CA ALA A 46 -5.01 23.37 17.51
C ALA A 46 -5.32 22.64 16.19
N SER A 47 -6.54 22.82 15.66
CA SER A 47 -6.91 22.24 14.36
C SER A 47 -6.09 22.84 13.22
N ASP A 48 -5.94 24.17 13.20
CA ASP A 48 -5.16 24.86 12.16
C ASP A 48 -3.67 24.49 12.25
N ALA A 49 -3.14 24.32 13.46
CA ALA A 49 -1.76 23.88 13.65
C ALA A 49 -1.55 22.46 13.10
N ALA A 50 -2.47 21.53 13.38
CA ALA A 50 -2.37 20.16 12.90
C ALA A 50 -2.49 20.08 11.38
N ASP A 51 -3.43 20.84 10.78
CA ASP A 51 -3.55 20.90 9.33
C ASP A 51 -2.31 21.53 8.69
N PHE A 52 -1.84 22.68 9.17
CA PHE A 52 -0.62 23.34 8.68
C PHE A 52 0.62 22.44 8.79
N LEU A 53 0.72 21.66 9.87
CA LEU A 53 1.78 20.67 10.04
C LEU A 53 1.74 19.61 8.93
N LEU A 54 0.57 19.09 8.61
CA LEU A 54 0.38 18.02 7.62
C LEU A 54 0.45 18.52 6.16
N THR A 55 -0.19 19.66 5.86
CA THR A 55 -0.36 20.17 4.49
C THR A 55 0.77 21.06 4.02
N TYR A 56 1.56 21.61 4.93
CA TYR A 56 2.61 22.56 4.59
C TYR A 56 3.98 22.13 5.11
N LEU A 57 4.17 22.05 6.44
CA LEU A 57 5.50 21.78 7.01
C LEU A 57 6.01 20.37 6.69
N CYS A 58 5.13 19.38 6.68
CA CYS A 58 5.46 17.98 6.45
C CYS A 58 4.76 17.37 5.23
N ALA A 59 4.32 18.19 4.28
CA ALA A 59 3.60 17.74 3.08
C ALA A 59 4.33 16.61 2.34
N GLY A 60 5.59 16.84 1.94
CA GLY A 60 6.35 15.85 1.17
C GLY A 60 6.49 14.47 1.84
N PRO A 61 6.96 14.37 3.10
CA PRO A 61 6.98 13.11 3.83
C PRO A 61 5.59 12.46 4.00
N VAL A 62 4.55 13.24 4.29
CA VAL A 62 3.18 12.74 4.45
C VAL A 62 2.62 12.20 3.12
N ASP A 63 2.89 12.86 2.00
CA ASP A 63 2.45 12.44 0.67
C ASP A 63 3.11 11.13 0.24
N ARG A 64 4.40 10.94 0.55
CA ARG A 64 5.10 9.67 0.32
C ARG A 64 4.54 8.55 1.19
N ALA A 65 4.24 8.82 2.46
CA ALA A 65 3.59 7.87 3.35
C ALA A 65 2.19 7.47 2.84
N ALA A 66 1.38 8.44 2.40
CA ALA A 66 0.08 8.21 1.80
C ALA A 66 0.17 7.36 0.54
N THR A 67 1.13 7.68 -0.33
CA THR A 67 1.38 6.96 -1.59
C THR A 67 1.82 5.54 -1.34
N TRP A 68 2.75 5.33 -0.40
CA TRP A 68 3.18 3.98 -0.01
C TRP A 68 2.01 3.15 0.52
N GLN A 69 1.18 3.71 1.40
CA GLN A 69 0.06 2.98 1.99
C GLN A 69 -0.95 2.57 0.91
N ARG A 70 -1.41 3.52 0.09
CA ARG A 70 -2.35 3.26 -1.01
C ARG A 70 -1.79 2.20 -1.96
N ASN A 71 -0.54 2.36 -2.40
CA ASN A 71 0.05 1.47 -3.40
C ASN A 71 0.28 0.07 -2.83
N SER A 72 0.64 -0.04 -1.55
CA SER A 72 0.79 -1.33 -0.87
C SER A 72 -0.55 -2.05 -0.73
N GLU A 73 -1.60 -1.35 -0.30
CA GLU A 73 -2.96 -1.89 -0.23
C GLU A 73 -3.47 -2.31 -1.62
N MET A 74 -3.23 -1.50 -2.65
CA MET A 74 -3.59 -1.81 -4.02
C MET A 74 -2.85 -3.05 -4.53
N LEU A 75 -1.54 -3.17 -4.25
CA LEU A 75 -0.74 -4.33 -4.64
C LEU A 75 -1.24 -5.61 -3.96
N VAL A 76 -1.56 -5.54 -2.66
CA VAL A 76 -2.13 -6.67 -1.92
C VAL A 76 -3.48 -7.07 -2.50
N SER A 77 -4.35 -6.10 -2.79
CA SER A 77 -5.66 -6.36 -3.41
C SER A 77 -5.53 -6.98 -4.79
N MET A 78 -4.59 -6.49 -5.62
CA MET A 78 -4.32 -7.06 -6.93
C MET A 78 -3.84 -8.50 -6.79
N LYS A 79 -2.81 -8.76 -5.96
CA LYS A 79 -2.29 -10.11 -5.72
C LYS A 79 -3.38 -11.08 -5.29
N GLY A 80 -4.23 -10.68 -4.34
CA GLY A 80 -5.37 -11.51 -3.91
C GLY A 80 -6.39 -11.79 -5.02
N MET A 81 -6.66 -10.83 -5.91
CA MET A 81 -7.51 -11.05 -7.09
C MET A 81 -6.88 -12.07 -8.05
N PHE A 82 -5.57 -11.98 -8.28
CA PHE A 82 -4.84 -12.87 -9.17
C PHE A 82 -4.71 -14.29 -8.61
N ASP A 83 -4.41 -14.41 -7.33
CA ASP A 83 -4.39 -15.69 -6.62
C ASP A 83 -5.77 -16.36 -6.70
N GLY A 84 -6.85 -15.59 -6.49
CA GLY A 84 -8.21 -16.09 -6.62
C GLY A 84 -8.57 -16.56 -8.03
N LEU A 85 -8.11 -15.85 -9.08
CA LEU A 85 -8.33 -16.28 -10.47
C LEU A 85 -7.54 -17.54 -10.81
N LYS A 86 -6.30 -17.66 -10.31
CA LYS A 86 -5.46 -18.85 -10.48
C LYS A 86 -6.07 -20.07 -9.82
N GLU A 87 -6.69 -19.91 -8.64
CA GLU A 87 -7.39 -20.97 -7.92
C GLU A 87 -8.69 -21.40 -8.61
N MET A 88 -9.38 -20.50 -9.33
CA MET A 88 -10.60 -20.85 -10.07
C MET A 88 -10.34 -21.68 -11.34
N GLY A 89 -9.08 -21.78 -11.79
CA GLY A 89 -8.70 -22.46 -13.03
C GLY A 89 -9.25 -21.75 -14.29
N PRO A 90 -8.71 -22.01 -15.49
CA PRO A 90 -9.32 -21.52 -16.71
C PRO A 90 -10.75 -22.09 -16.83
N PRO A 91 -11.76 -21.32 -17.27
CA PRO A 91 -13.10 -21.85 -17.57
C PRO A 91 -13.14 -22.81 -18.78
N TYR A 92 -11.98 -23.32 -19.22
CA TYR A 92 -11.83 -24.25 -20.32
C TYR A 92 -11.34 -25.59 -19.78
N SER A 93 -12.24 -26.32 -19.14
CA SER A 93 -12.20 -27.77 -19.21
C SER A 93 -13.32 -28.18 -20.17
N ASP A 94 -12.92 -28.50 -21.40
CA ASP A 94 -13.52 -29.53 -22.24
C ASP A 94 -15.06 -29.55 -22.34
N ASP A 95 -15.64 -28.65 -23.14
CA ASP A 95 -16.81 -29.03 -23.95
C ASP A 95 -16.27 -29.80 -25.16
N GLU A 96 -15.99 -31.09 -24.98
CA GLU A 96 -15.91 -32.04 -26.09
C GLU A 96 -17.32 -32.19 -26.73
N GLU A 97 -17.32 -32.26 -28.06
CA GLU A 97 -18.41 -32.67 -28.97
C GLU A 97 -19.48 -31.62 -29.37
N SER A 98 -19.14 -30.84 -30.40
CA SER A 98 -20.08 -30.68 -31.52
C SER A 98 -19.32 -30.84 -32.85
N ASP A 99 -19.42 -32.04 -33.41
CA ASP A 99 -19.11 -32.31 -34.81
C ASP A 99 -20.00 -31.44 -35.70
N GLU A 100 -19.41 -30.61 -36.57
CA GLU A 100 -19.73 -30.54 -38.00
C GLU A 100 -18.88 -29.48 -38.73
N GLU A 101 -18.24 -29.93 -39.82
CA GLU A 101 -17.28 -29.22 -40.67
C GLU A 101 -17.87 -28.00 -41.41
N ALA A 102 -17.07 -26.93 -41.57
CA ALA A 102 -16.84 -26.27 -42.86
C ALA A 102 -15.69 -25.25 -42.79
N ALA A 103 -14.77 -25.38 -43.75
CA ALA A 103 -13.57 -24.58 -43.92
C ALA A 103 -13.83 -23.09 -44.24
N SER A 104 -13.02 -22.19 -43.68
CA SER A 104 -12.25 -21.17 -44.42
C SER A 104 -11.36 -20.33 -43.48
N ASP A 105 -10.08 -20.31 -43.84
CA ASP A 105 -9.05 -19.28 -43.68
C ASP A 105 -8.86 -18.51 -42.35
N GLU A 106 -7.66 -18.74 -41.79
CA GLU A 106 -6.88 -17.92 -40.85
C GLU A 106 -7.43 -17.75 -39.43
N ALA A 107 -7.39 -18.83 -38.66
CA ALA A 107 -7.40 -18.76 -37.19
C ALA A 107 -6.02 -18.24 -36.69
N PRO A 108 -5.96 -17.22 -35.81
CA PRO A 108 -4.70 -16.80 -35.21
C PRO A 108 -4.23 -17.89 -34.24
N GLU A 109 -3.23 -18.65 -34.65
CA GLU A 109 -2.52 -19.63 -33.82
C GLU A 109 -1.88 -18.94 -32.59
N GLU A 110 -2.17 -19.49 -31.41
CA GLU A 110 -1.30 -19.49 -30.21
C GLU A 110 -0.92 -18.15 -29.52
N ALA A 111 -1.60 -17.04 -29.80
CA ALA A 111 -1.26 -15.76 -29.17
C ALA A 111 -1.84 -15.56 -27.74
N ASP A 112 -2.92 -16.25 -27.34
CA ASP A 112 -3.66 -15.87 -26.12
C ASP A 112 -3.09 -16.47 -24.81
N GLY A 113 -2.55 -17.68 -24.86
CA GLY A 113 -2.04 -18.37 -23.65
C GLY A 113 -0.74 -17.80 -23.12
N ALA A 114 0.20 -17.45 -24.01
CA ALA A 114 1.49 -16.87 -23.64
C ALA A 114 1.32 -15.44 -23.09
N VAL A 115 0.44 -14.63 -23.69
CA VAL A 115 0.16 -13.25 -23.26
C VAL A 115 -0.48 -13.23 -21.87
N MET A 116 -1.42 -14.14 -21.60
CA MET A 116 -1.99 -14.30 -20.26
C MET A 116 -0.93 -14.73 -19.25
N ASN A 117 -0.10 -15.73 -19.56
CA ASN A 117 0.94 -16.20 -18.63
C ASN A 117 2.01 -15.13 -18.34
N ASP A 118 2.39 -14.33 -19.33
CA ASP A 118 3.34 -13.22 -19.18
C ASP A 118 2.71 -12.07 -18.35
N PHE A 119 1.40 -11.85 -18.52
CA PHE A 119 0.65 -10.89 -17.72
C PHE A 119 0.53 -11.32 -16.25
N PHE A 120 0.21 -12.60 -15.98
CA PHE A 120 0.08 -13.12 -14.62
C PHE A 120 1.44 -13.28 -13.92
N GLY A 121 2.46 -13.77 -14.64
CA GLY A 121 3.82 -13.93 -14.10
C GLY A 121 4.52 -12.60 -13.80
N GLY A 122 4.24 -11.55 -14.59
CA GLY A 122 4.85 -10.23 -14.44
C GLY A 122 4.47 -9.48 -13.15
N MET A 123 3.44 -9.91 -12.42
CA MET A 123 2.96 -9.23 -11.20
C MET A 123 3.53 -9.77 -9.90
N GLU A 124 4.07 -10.98 -9.89
CA GLU A 124 4.71 -11.58 -8.71
C GLU A 124 5.91 -10.72 -8.26
N ASN A 125 6.59 -10.11 -9.24
CA ASN A 125 7.78 -9.28 -9.04
C ASN A 125 7.48 -7.78 -8.87
N ILE A 126 6.22 -7.34 -8.94
CA ILE A 126 5.86 -5.96 -8.63
C ILE A 126 5.94 -5.74 -7.12
N SER A 127 6.61 -4.64 -6.75
CA SER A 127 6.74 -4.20 -5.36
C SER A 127 6.50 -2.69 -5.24
N VAL A 128 6.48 -2.19 -4.01
CA VAL A 128 6.33 -0.76 -3.71
C VAL A 128 7.61 -0.27 -3.06
N ASP A 129 8.18 0.81 -3.59
CA ASP A 129 9.35 1.45 -3.02
C ASP A 129 9.06 1.87 -1.57
N PRO A 130 9.84 1.39 -0.59
CA PRO A 130 9.55 1.60 0.82
C PRO A 130 9.78 3.05 1.29
N VAL A 131 10.45 3.88 0.48
CA VAL A 131 10.79 5.29 0.75
C VAL A 131 9.85 6.24 0.03
N THR A 132 9.60 6.01 -1.25
CA THR A 132 8.78 6.92 -2.09
C THR A 132 7.31 6.50 -2.15
N GLY A 133 7.03 5.21 -1.98
CA GLY A 133 5.72 4.62 -2.18
C GLY A 133 5.39 4.31 -3.63
N GLU A 134 6.29 4.52 -4.59
CA GLU A 134 6.04 4.26 -6.01
C GLU A 134 6.11 2.77 -6.35
N PHE A 135 5.42 2.35 -7.41
CA PHE A 135 5.56 0.98 -7.92
C PHE A 135 6.92 0.75 -8.55
N ILE A 136 7.62 -0.27 -8.05
CA ILE A 136 8.79 -0.84 -8.69
C ILE A 136 8.28 -1.98 -9.57
N VAL A 137 8.31 -1.74 -10.87
CA VAL A 137 7.95 -2.72 -11.89
C VAL A 137 9.26 -3.24 -12.49
N PRO A 138 9.49 -4.55 -12.51
CA PRO A 138 10.73 -5.13 -13.02
C PRO A 138 10.83 -4.96 -14.55
N GLU A 139 12.06 -4.97 -15.07
CA GLU A 139 12.34 -4.64 -16.48
C GLU A 139 11.78 -5.67 -17.48
N ASP A 140 11.50 -6.89 -17.02
CA ASP A 140 10.87 -7.97 -17.78
C ASP A 140 9.35 -7.81 -17.91
N ALA A 141 8.71 -6.95 -17.10
CA ALA A 141 7.29 -6.69 -17.23
C ALA A 141 6.99 -5.83 -18.46
N SER A 142 5.88 -6.11 -19.15
CA SER A 142 5.41 -5.32 -20.29
C SER A 142 5.37 -3.81 -19.96
N ASN A 143 6.07 -3.00 -20.77
CA ASN A 143 6.09 -1.53 -20.68
C ASN A 143 4.68 -0.91 -20.66
N VAL A 144 3.72 -1.55 -21.33
CA VAL A 144 2.32 -1.12 -21.37
C VAL A 144 1.67 -1.27 -20.00
N MET A 145 1.90 -2.39 -19.31
CA MET A 145 1.38 -2.64 -17.96
C MET A 145 1.96 -1.65 -16.94
N ALA A 146 3.28 -1.45 -16.98
CA ALA A 146 3.96 -0.49 -16.10
C ALA A 146 3.40 0.94 -16.26
N SER A 147 3.20 1.37 -17.50
CA SER A 147 2.63 2.70 -17.80
C SER A 147 1.17 2.84 -17.34
N THR A 148 0.38 1.78 -17.52
CA THR A 148 -1.03 1.74 -17.13
C THR A 148 -1.18 1.78 -15.62
N LEU A 149 -0.37 1.01 -14.88
CA LEU A 149 -0.38 1.00 -13.42
C LEU A 149 -0.03 2.37 -12.85
N ARG A 150 1.03 3.01 -13.35
CA ARG A 150 1.40 4.37 -12.93
C ARG A 150 0.28 5.38 -13.22
N THR A 151 -0.34 5.28 -14.39
CA THR A 151 -1.42 6.19 -14.81
C THR A 151 -2.68 6.00 -13.95
N GLN A 152 -3.14 4.77 -13.76
CA GLN A 152 -4.30 4.48 -12.92
C GLN A 152 -4.07 4.90 -11.46
N THR A 153 -2.89 4.61 -10.92
CA THR A 153 -2.55 5.00 -9.54
C THR A 153 -2.63 6.51 -9.35
N ASN A 154 -2.10 7.28 -10.31
CA ASN A 154 -2.16 8.74 -10.27
C ASN A 154 -3.60 9.26 -10.38
N ALA A 155 -4.41 8.67 -11.25
CA ALA A 155 -5.82 9.04 -11.43
C ALA A 155 -6.63 8.75 -10.16
N VAL A 156 -6.48 7.56 -9.57
CA VAL A 156 -7.11 7.17 -8.29
C VAL A 156 -6.63 8.08 -7.16
N GLY A 157 -5.34 8.43 -7.18
CA GLY A 157 -4.73 9.43 -6.31
C GLY A 157 -5.55 10.71 -6.21
N GLN A 158 -5.90 11.28 -7.37
CA GLN A 158 -6.66 12.53 -7.49
C GLN A 158 -8.13 12.39 -7.09
N LEU A 159 -8.73 11.22 -7.34
CA LEU A 159 -10.17 11.00 -7.17
C LEU A 159 -10.57 10.79 -5.69
N LEU A 160 -9.72 10.16 -4.89
CA LEU A 160 -10.04 9.81 -3.49
C LEU A 160 -9.85 10.97 -2.49
N GLY A 161 -9.45 12.16 -2.93
CA GLY A 161 -9.36 13.35 -2.07
C GLY A 161 -8.24 13.29 -1.03
N ASP A 162 -8.53 13.68 0.22
CA ASP A 162 -7.57 13.70 1.32
C ASP A 162 -7.17 12.28 1.75
N GLN A 163 -6.11 11.76 1.13
CA GLN A 163 -5.57 10.43 1.38
C GLN A 163 -4.55 10.36 2.52
N ARG A 164 -4.46 11.40 3.36
CA ARG A 164 -3.52 11.38 4.49
C ARG A 164 -3.86 10.21 5.42
N PRO A 165 -2.90 9.33 5.74
CA PRO A 165 -3.12 8.21 6.66
C PRO A 165 -3.75 8.67 7.98
N VAL A 166 -4.80 7.97 8.42
CA VAL A 166 -5.55 8.31 9.65
C VAL A 166 -4.59 8.47 10.84
N PHE A 167 -3.67 7.53 11.01
CA PHE A 167 -2.72 7.54 12.13
C PHE A 167 -1.78 8.76 12.10
N LEU A 168 -1.41 9.29 10.92
CA LEU A 168 -0.59 10.50 10.82
C LEU A 168 -1.39 11.74 11.22
N ARG A 169 -2.69 11.77 10.88
CA ARG A 169 -3.60 12.85 11.30
C ARG A 169 -3.79 12.86 12.82
N GLU A 170 -4.02 11.68 13.41
CA GLU A 170 -4.12 11.51 14.86
C GLU A 170 -2.82 11.92 15.56
N LEU A 171 -1.67 11.46 15.06
CA LEU A 171 -0.36 11.82 15.60
C LEU A 171 -0.12 13.33 15.54
N ALA A 172 -0.42 13.98 14.41
CA ALA A 172 -0.29 15.44 14.28
C ALA A 172 -1.15 16.17 15.32
N GLY A 173 -2.41 15.75 15.51
CA GLY A 173 -3.29 16.30 16.53
C GLY A 173 -2.74 16.14 17.96
N GLN A 174 -2.25 14.94 18.30
CA GLN A 174 -1.65 14.67 19.60
C GLN A 174 -0.41 15.53 19.87
N LEU A 175 0.50 15.62 18.90
CA LEU A 175 1.72 16.41 19.00
C LEU A 175 1.42 17.90 19.19
N VAL A 176 0.44 18.43 18.46
CA VAL A 176 -0.01 19.82 18.60
C VAL A 176 -0.59 20.10 19.99
N LEU A 177 -1.43 19.20 20.51
CA LEU A 177 -1.99 19.33 21.86
C LEU A 177 -0.88 19.29 22.91
N GLN A 178 0.08 18.37 22.79
CA GLN A 178 1.23 18.27 23.68
C GLN A 178 2.16 19.50 23.59
N ALA A 179 2.37 20.04 22.41
CA ALA A 179 3.16 21.25 22.23
C ALA A 179 2.50 22.48 22.88
N ARG A 180 1.17 22.60 22.78
CA ARG A 180 0.40 23.69 23.40
C ARG A 180 0.41 23.64 24.93
N THR A 181 0.35 22.46 25.54
CA THR A 181 0.36 22.35 27.02
C THR A 181 1.72 22.68 27.65
N ARG A 182 2.80 22.71 26.85
CA ARG A 182 4.15 23.09 27.29
C ARG A 182 4.42 24.60 27.24
N ARG A 183 3.55 25.39 26.60
CA ARG A 183 3.65 26.84 26.53
C ARG A 183 2.83 27.49 27.64
#